data_AF-A6NZR4-F1
#
_entry.id   AF-A6NZR4-F1
#
_cell.length_a   1.000
_cell.length_b   1.000
_cell.length_c   1.000
_cell.angle_alpha   90.00
_cell.angle_beta   90.00
_cell.angle_gamma   90.00
#
_symmetry.space_group_name_H-M   'P 1'
#
loop_
_entity.id
_entity.type
_entity.pdbx_description
1 polymer ?
#
loop_
_entity_poly.entity_id
_entity_poly.type
_entity_poly.pdbx_seq_one_letter_code
_entity_poly.pdbx_strand_id
1 'polypeptide(L)' 'MRYLKGKSGAMLYEQCGELKYKYRSREFWCRGYYVDTAGKNAERIAEYIKYQLAEDRFWK' A
#
# COMPACT_ATOMS: atom_id res chain seq x y z
N MET A 1 -1.41 6.22 -7.62
CA MET A 1 -0.64 5.06 -8.12
C MET A 1 -1.50 3.83 -8.39
N ARG A 2 -2.31 3.85 -9.45
CA ARG A 2 -3.29 2.79 -9.75
C ARG A 2 -2.65 1.55 -10.40
N TYR A 3 -1.82 1.75 -11.43
CA TYR A 3 -1.22 0.64 -12.18
C TYR A 3 -0.20 -0.16 -11.37
N LEU A 4 0.79 0.49 -10.75
CA LEU A 4 1.84 -0.24 -10.02
C LEU A 4 1.29 -1.00 -8.82
N LYS A 5 0.42 -0.38 -8.01
CA LYS A 5 -0.19 -1.05 -6.85
C LYS A 5 -1.12 -2.19 -7.27
N GLY A 6 -1.90 -2.01 -8.34
CA GLY A 6 -2.76 -3.05 -8.88
C GLY A 6 -1.99 -4.24 -9.47
N LYS A 7 -1.01 -3.97 -10.35
CA LYS A 7 -0.21 -5.01 -11.00
C LYS A 7 0.65 -5.80 -10.01
N SER A 8 1.32 -5.11 -9.08
CA SER A 8 2.11 -5.79 -8.03
C SER A 8 1.23 -6.62 -7.10
N GLY A 9 0.05 -6.13 -6.73
CA GLY A 9 -0.92 -6.90 -5.92
C GLY A 9 -1.40 -8.17 -6.63
N ALA A 10 -1.68 -8.09 -7.95
CA ALA A 10 -2.05 -9.26 -8.75
C ALA A 10 -0.90 -10.28 -8.85
N MET A 11 0.33 -9.83 -9.08
CA MET A 11 1.51 -10.69 -9.13
C MET A 11 1.74 -11.41 -7.79
N LEU A 12 1.66 -10.68 -6.66
CA LEU A 12 1.78 -11.27 -5.32
C LEU A 12 0.69 -12.31 -5.05
N TYR A 13 -0.55 -12.01 -5.46
CA TYR A 13 -1.65 -12.96 -5.30
C TYR A 13 -1.44 -14.23 -6.11
N GLU A 14 -0.87 -14.16 -7.31
CA GLU A 14 -0.60 -15.32 -8.16
C GLU A 14 0.58 -16.16 -7.65
N GLN A 15 1.69 -15.49 -7.30
CA GLN A 15 2.96 -16.13 -6.93
C GLN A 15 2.97 -16.67 -5.50
N CYS A 16 2.27 -16.03 -4.56
CA CYS A 16 2.29 -16.41 -3.15
C CYS A 16 0.95 -17.05 -2.75
N GLY A 17 0.84 -18.37 -2.91
CA GLY A 17 -0.37 -19.14 -2.57
C GLY A 17 -0.85 -18.95 -1.13
N GLU A 18 0.07 -18.79 -0.18
CA GLU A 18 -0.24 -18.57 1.25
C GLU A 18 -0.97 -17.24 1.50
N LEU A 19 -0.64 -16.20 0.73
CA LEU A 19 -1.28 -14.90 0.86
C LEU A 19 -2.74 -14.90 0.43
N LYS A 20 -3.16 -15.86 -0.41
CA LYS A 20 -4.56 -16.01 -0.83
C LYS A 20 -5.50 -16.30 0.35
N TYR A 21 -5.01 -17.04 1.35
CA TYR A 21 -5.81 -17.36 2.53
C TYR A 21 -5.97 -16.17 3.47
N LYS A 22 -4.89 -15.39 3.66
CA LYS A 22 -4.85 -14.24 4.57
C LYS A 22 -5.47 -12.98 3.98
N TYR A 23 -5.32 -12.76 2.67
CA TYR A 23 -5.77 -11.55 1.97
C TYR A 23 -6.81 -11.88 0.90
N ARG A 24 -7.92 -12.52 1.31
CA ARG A 24 -9.04 -12.88 0.42
C ARG A 24 -9.64 -11.69 -0.32
N SER A 25 -9.60 -10.50 0.29
CA SER A 25 -10.08 -9.24 -0.31
C SER A 25 -9.21 -8.77 -1.50
N ARG A 26 -8.04 -9.40 -1.73
CA ARG A 26 -7.03 -8.97 -2.72
C ARG A 26 -6.53 -7.52 -2.50
N GLU A 27 -6.79 -6.95 -1.33
CA GLU A 27 -6.32 -5.64 -0.90
C GLU A 27 -4.97 -5.82 -0.19
N PHE A 28 -3.90 -5.60 -0.94
CA PHE A 28 -2.51 -5.73 -0.45
C PHE A 28 -1.90 -4.41 0.03
N TRP A 29 -2.43 -3.29 -0.45
CA TRP A 29 -1.85 -1.97 -0.23
C TRP A 29 -2.94 -1.04 0.32
N CYS A 30 -2.57 -0.12 1.23
CA CYS A 30 -3.43 0.98 1.64
C CYS A 30 -3.87 1.80 0.42
N ARG A 31 -4.95 2.59 0.50
CA ARG A 31 -5.45 3.36 -0.66
C ARG A 31 -4.50 4.53 -1.01
N GLY A 32 -4.03 5.24 0.01
CA GLY A 32 -3.10 6.36 -0.11
C GLY A 32 -1.72 5.98 -0.67
N TYR A 33 -1.00 6.97 -1.18
CA TYR A 33 0.42 6.86 -1.48
C TYR A 33 1.11 8.22 -1.31
N TYR A 34 2.36 8.21 -0.87
CA TYR A 34 3.22 9.39 -0.79
C TYR A 34 4.16 9.44 -1.99
N VAL A 35 4.41 10.62 -2.54
CA VAL A 35 5.35 10.87 -3.64
C VAL A 35 6.10 12.17 -3.38
N ASP A 36 7.41 12.17 -3.65
CA ASP A 36 8.27 13.35 -3.54
C ASP A 36 9.13 13.47 -4.80
N THR A 37 9.34 14.69 -5.28
CA THR A 37 10.11 14.97 -6.50
C THR A 37 11.59 15.15 -6.16
N ALA A 38 12.36 14.07 -6.25
CA ALA A 38 13.82 14.03 -6.12
C ALA A 38 14.42 14.43 -4.74
N GLY A 39 13.62 14.52 -3.68
CA GLY A 39 14.08 14.57 -2.29
C GLY A 39 13.85 13.23 -1.56
N LYS A 40 14.76 12.84 -0.67
CA LYS A 40 14.55 11.73 0.27
C LYS A 40 14.25 12.29 1.66
N ASN A 41 13.09 12.92 1.82
CA ASN A 41 12.69 13.46 3.11
C ASN A 41 12.23 12.32 4.05
N ALA A 42 13.19 11.79 4.82
CA ALA A 42 12.95 10.68 5.73
C ALA A 42 11.92 11.01 6.81
N GLU A 43 11.89 12.25 7.30
CA GLU A 43 10.95 12.69 8.33
C GLU A 43 9.50 12.65 7.82
N ARG A 44 9.27 13.13 6.59
CA ARG A 44 7.94 13.09 5.95
C ARG A 44 7.49 11.67 5.65
N ILE A 45 8.40 10.79 5.23
CA ILE A 45 8.10 9.37 5.01
C ILE A 45 7.70 8.69 6.34
N ALA A 46 8.43 8.98 7.42
CA ALA A 46 8.13 8.43 8.75
C ALA A 46 6.77 8.91 9.27
N GLU A 47 6.49 10.22 9.13
CA GLU A 47 5.19 10.81 9.47
C GLU A 47 4.05 10.15 8.67
N TYR A 48 4.23 9.99 7.37
CA TYR A 48 3.24 9.36 6.50
C TYR A 48 2.94 7.91 6.93
N ILE A 49 3.96 7.10 7.17
CA ILE A 49 3.79 5.70 7.60
C ILE A 49 3.05 5.63 8.95
N LYS A 50 3.32 6.55 9.87
CA LYS A 50 2.71 6.59 11.21
C LYS A 50 1.19 6.78 11.13
N TYR A 51 0.70 7.64 10.24
CA TYR A 51 -0.73 7.98 10.17
C TYR A 51 -1.52 7.19 9.11
N GLN A 52 -0.84 6.55 8.16
CA GLN A 52 -1.45 5.83 7.04
C GLN A 52 -2.62 4.90 7.42
N LEU A 53 -2.48 4.09 8.48
CA LEU A 53 -3.53 3.14 8.89
C LEU A 53 -4.73 3.82 9.56
N ALA A 54 -4.53 4.97 10.19
CA ALA A 54 -5.63 5.77 10.71
C ALA A 54 -6.43 6.38 9.56
N GLU A 55 -5.74 7.01 8.60
CA GLU A 55 -6.36 7.62 7.43
C GLU A 55 -7.14 6.62 6.57
N ASP A 56 -6.59 5.41 6.34
CA ASP A 56 -7.26 4.38 5.53
C ASP A 56 -8.55 3.84 6.19
N ARG A 57 -8.64 3.90 7.53
CA ARG A 57 -9.84 3.54 8.30
C ARG A 57 -10.93 4.61 8.21
N PHE A 58 -10.57 5.90 8.22
CA PHE A 58 -11.53 6.99 8.08
C PHE A 58 -12.16 7.07 6.68
N TRP A 59 -11.50 6.48 5.67
CA TRP A 59 -12.01 6.43 4.31
C TRP A 59 -12.92 5.19 4.04
N LYS A 60 -13.36 4.47 5.09
CA LYS A 60 -14.43 3.48 5.02
C LYS A 60 -15.75 4.08 5.47
#